data_AF-A0A2E1F5Q1-F1
#
_entry.id   AF-A0A2E1F5Q1-F1
#
_cell.length_a   1.000
_cell.length_b   1.000
_cell.length_c   1.000
_cell.angle_alpha   90.00
_cell.angle_beta   90.00
_cell.angle_gamma   90.00
#
_symmetry.space_group_name_H-M   'P 1'
#
loop_
_entity.id
_entity.type
_entity.pdbx_description
1 polymer ?
#
loop_
_entity_poly.entity_id
_entity_poly.type
_entity_poly.pdbx_seq_one_letter_code
_entity_poly.pdbx_strand_id
1 'polypeptide(L)'
;MMRDLVKKGDVNLLTPYLIDSIIGEQKVTEVTLKNFETNEINSYEADELIFLFGLNKKLGPILEWEIELSGKKITVNTENFQTNKDGIFAVGDINDYPGKLDLILSGFHETTLAVQEAFKRIHPGERVPFGYTTSNSKLQEKLGVKK
;
A
#
# COMPACT_ATOMS: atom_id res chain seq x y z
N MET A 1 22.33 -14.43 17.43
CA MET A 1 20.86 -14.37 17.20
C MET A 1 20.18 -13.74 18.42
N MET A 2 18.93 -13.30 18.33
CA MET A 2 18.22 -12.61 19.43
C MET A 2 18.30 -13.37 20.77
N ARG A 3 18.13 -14.69 20.78
CA ARG A 3 18.25 -15.53 21.99
C ARG A 3 19.64 -15.50 22.64
N ASP A 4 20.70 -15.28 21.87
CA ASP A 4 22.06 -15.18 22.42
C ASP A 4 22.27 -13.86 23.15
N LEU A 5 21.66 -12.78 22.65
CA LEU A 5 21.67 -11.47 23.32
C LEU A 5 20.92 -11.53 24.65
N VAL A 6 19.78 -12.23 24.68
CA VAL A 6 19.05 -12.49 25.93
C VAL A 6 19.90 -13.29 26.92
N LYS A 7 20.57 -14.36 26.47
CA LYS A 7 21.47 -15.16 27.33
C LYS A 7 22.64 -14.36 27.88
N LYS A 8 23.16 -13.39 27.12
CA LYS A 8 24.25 -12.51 27.54
C LYS A 8 23.80 -11.39 28.48
N GLY A 9 22.49 -11.13 28.56
CA GLY A 9 21.93 -10.00 29.31
C GLY A 9 21.91 -8.68 28.53
N ASP A 10 22.30 -8.70 27.24
CA ASP A 10 22.31 -7.51 26.38
C ASP A 10 20.88 -7.07 25.98
N VAL A 11 19.90 -7.98 26.06
CA VAL A 11 18.49 -7.72 25.74
C VAL A 11 17.61 -8.32 26.83
N ASN A 12 16.75 -7.50 27.43
CA ASN A 12 15.69 -7.99 28.31
C ASN A 12 14.45 -8.37 27.48
N LEU A 13 14.13 -9.67 27.42
CA LEU A 13 12.97 -10.17 26.69
C LEU A 13 11.78 -10.34 27.63
N LEU A 14 10.79 -9.46 27.51
CA LEU A 14 9.60 -9.45 28.35
C LEU A 14 8.40 -10.01 27.58
N THR A 15 8.09 -11.28 27.81
CA THR A 15 6.89 -11.97 27.33
C THR A 15 6.29 -12.77 28.47
N PRO A 16 4.96 -12.79 28.70
CA PRO A 16 3.88 -12.31 27.83
C PRO A 16 3.32 -10.93 28.27
N TYR A 17 3.93 -9.85 27.79
CA TYR A 17 3.59 -8.48 28.20
C TYR A 17 2.92 -7.66 27.10
N LEU A 18 2.06 -6.74 27.51
CA LEU A 18 1.47 -5.68 26.70
C LEU A 18 1.81 -4.31 27.31
N ILE A 19 1.90 -3.28 26.48
CA ILE A 19 2.04 -1.90 26.97
C ILE A 19 0.71 -1.49 27.61
N ASP A 20 0.78 -1.08 28.87
CA ASP A 20 -0.35 -0.60 29.66
C ASP A 20 -0.41 0.94 29.64
N SER A 21 0.72 1.60 29.86
CA SER A 21 0.85 3.06 29.73
C SER A 21 2.26 3.48 29.30
N ILE A 22 2.35 4.68 28.72
CA ILE A 22 3.61 5.34 28.36
C ILE A 22 3.66 6.64 29.16
N ILE A 23 4.74 6.81 29.91
CA ILE A 23 4.90 7.92 30.86
C ILE A 23 6.01 8.83 30.34
N GLY A 24 5.71 10.12 30.29
CA GLY A 24 6.60 11.17 29.79
C GLY A 24 5.81 12.41 29.38
N GLU A 25 6.49 13.56 29.30
CA GLU A 25 5.91 14.80 28.77
C GLU A 25 6.37 15.02 27.33
N GLN A 26 7.57 15.58 27.14
CA GLN A 26 8.17 15.80 25.81
C GLN A 26 8.91 14.58 25.28
N LYS A 27 9.40 13.73 26.18
CA LYS A 27 10.08 12.47 25.88
C LYS A 27 9.56 11.40 26.82
N VAL A 28 9.60 10.15 26.37
CA VAL A 28 9.33 9.01 27.24
C VAL A 28 10.40 8.93 28.33
N THR A 29 9.96 8.55 29.52
CA THR A 29 10.85 8.25 30.65
C THR A 29 10.59 6.86 31.20
N GLU A 30 9.36 6.37 31.06
CA GLU A 30 8.94 5.08 31.59
C GLU A 30 7.82 4.47 30.74
N VAL A 31 7.76 3.14 30.70
CA VAL A 31 6.64 2.37 30.17
C VAL A 31 6.14 1.40 31.24
N THR A 32 4.82 1.32 31.44
CA THR A 32 4.22 0.26 32.24
C THR A 32 3.84 -0.89 31.34
N LEU A 33 4.22 -2.11 31.72
CA LEU A 33 3.88 -3.32 31.00
C LEU A 33 2.99 -4.20 31.87
N LYS A 34 1.86 -4.62 31.31
CA LYS A 34 0.94 -5.57 31.93
C LYS A 34 1.28 -6.99 31.45
N ASN A 35 1.54 -7.89 32.39
CA ASN A 35 1.57 -9.32 32.10
C ASN A 35 0.12 -9.81 31.94
N PHE A 36 -0.24 -10.34 30.76
CA PHE A 36 -1.64 -10.74 30.53
C PHE A 36 -2.03 -12.08 31.15
N GLU A 37 -1.06 -12.87 31.65
CA GLU A 37 -1.33 -14.10 32.39
C GLU A 37 -1.57 -13.80 33.88
N THR A 38 -0.76 -12.94 34.50
CA THR A 38 -0.86 -12.62 35.94
C THR A 38 -1.70 -11.37 36.23
N ASN A 39 -1.98 -10.54 35.22
CA ASN A 39 -2.52 -9.18 35.34
C ASN A 39 -1.65 -8.19 36.12
N GLU A 40 -0.43 -8.55 36.49
CA GLU A 40 0.51 -7.65 37.17
C GLU A 40 1.01 -6.57 36.21
N ILE A 41 1.16 -5.35 36.73
CA ILE A 41 1.67 -4.19 36.00
C ILE A 41 3.00 -3.80 36.60
N ASN A 42 4.04 -3.72 35.77
CA ASN A 42 5.40 -3.35 36.19
C ASN A 42 5.92 -2.18 35.34
N SER A 43 6.68 -1.29 35.97
CA SER A 43 7.30 -0.12 35.33
C SER A 43 8.72 -0.43 34.86
N TYR A 44 9.10 0.13 33.70
CA TYR A 44 10.44 0.03 33.13
C TYR A 44 10.87 1.39 32.58
N GLU A 45 12.07 1.86 32.95
CA GLU A 45 12.65 3.06 32.37
C GLU A 45 12.92 2.88 30.87
N ALA A 46 12.61 3.90 30.09
CA ALA A 46 12.85 3.92 28.65
C ALA A 46 13.08 5.35 28.17
N ASP A 47 14.15 5.55 27.39
CA ASP A 47 14.41 6.83 26.70
C ASP A 47 13.71 6.93 25.34
N GLU A 48 13.45 5.80 24.70
CA GLU A 48 12.87 5.70 23.35
C GLU A 48 11.96 4.48 23.21
N LEU A 49 10.91 4.60 22.39
CA LEU A 49 10.01 3.49 22.06
C LEU A 49 9.95 3.25 20.56
N ILE A 50 10.23 2.00 20.14
CA ILE A 50 10.17 1.59 18.74
C ILE A 50 9.00 0.62 18.56
N PHE A 51 7.92 1.10 17.92
CA PHE A 51 6.74 0.28 17.64
C PHE A 51 6.88 -0.48 16.32
N LEU A 52 7.02 -1.80 16.41
CA LEU A 52 7.09 -2.70 15.25
C LEU A 52 5.79 -3.51 15.07
N PHE A 53 4.64 -2.85 15.15
CA PHE A 53 3.30 -3.48 15.02
C PHE A 53 2.89 -3.82 13.58
N GLY A 54 3.72 -3.47 12.60
CA GLY A 54 3.41 -3.61 11.18
C GLY A 54 2.69 -2.38 10.61
N LEU A 55 2.16 -2.53 9.40
CA LEU A 55 1.56 -1.44 8.63
C LEU A 55 0.05 -1.62 8.51
N ASN A 56 -0.69 -0.50 8.60
CA ASN A 56 -2.12 -0.46 8.35
C ASN A 56 -2.43 0.33 7.07
N LYS A 57 -3.10 -0.30 6.11
CA LYS A 57 -3.48 0.33 4.84
C LYS A 57 -4.72 1.20 5.05
N LYS A 58 -4.59 2.51 4.83
CA LYS A 58 -5.68 3.48 4.83
C LYS A 58 -5.77 4.13 3.44
N LEU A 59 -6.97 4.52 3.02
CA LEU A 59 -7.15 5.27 1.77
C LEU A 59 -6.39 6.61 1.77
N GLY A 60 -6.27 7.23 2.95
CA GLY A 60 -5.48 8.44 3.11
C GLY A 60 -6.01 9.60 2.25
N PRO A 61 -5.13 10.36 1.57
CA PRO A 61 -5.50 11.58 0.86
C PRO A 61 -6.51 11.41 -0.28
N ILE A 62 -6.70 10.19 -0.80
CA ILE A 62 -7.67 9.92 -1.88
C ILE A 62 -9.08 10.37 -1.50
N LEU A 63 -9.42 10.34 -0.20
CA LEU A 63 -10.71 10.78 0.32
C LEU A 63 -11.01 12.27 0.04
N GLU A 64 -9.99 13.08 -0.23
CA GLU A 64 -10.10 14.52 -0.47
C GLU A 64 -10.18 14.87 -1.96
N TRP A 65 -10.07 13.89 -2.86
CA TRP A 65 -9.97 14.13 -4.32
C TRP A 65 -11.32 14.28 -5.02
N GLU A 66 -12.42 14.24 -4.26
CA GLU A 66 -13.80 14.26 -4.79
C GLU A 66 -14.07 13.17 -5.84
N ILE A 67 -13.36 12.04 -5.73
CA ILE A 67 -13.55 10.86 -6.57
C ILE A 67 -14.66 10.00 -5.95
N GLU A 68 -15.55 9.49 -6.79
CA GLU A 68 -16.65 8.64 -6.35
C GLU A 68 -16.13 7.30 -5.82
N LEU A 69 -16.61 6.91 -4.64
CA LEU A 69 -16.21 5.68 -3.95
C LEU A 69 -17.40 4.72 -3.80
N SER A 70 -17.14 3.44 -4.05
CA SER A 70 -17.97 2.31 -3.63
C SER A 70 -17.31 1.68 -2.40
N GLY A 71 -17.83 2.01 -1.21
CA GLY A 71 -17.21 1.62 0.06
C GLY A 71 -15.81 2.22 0.25
N LYS A 72 -14.76 1.40 0.14
CA LYS A 72 -13.35 1.83 0.24
C LYS A 72 -12.59 1.74 -1.08
N LYS A 73 -13.31 1.67 -2.20
CA LYS A 73 -12.74 1.55 -3.55
C LYS A 73 -13.27 2.63 -4.46
N ILE A 74 -12.50 2.99 -5.48
CA ILE A 74 -12.84 4.00 -6.47
C ILE A 74 -13.75 3.38 -7.54
N THR A 75 -14.92 3.97 -7.74
CA THR A 75 -15.83 3.56 -8.82
C THR A 75 -15.25 3.95 -10.17
N VAL A 76 -15.27 3.02 -11.12
CA VAL A 76 -14.78 3.25 -12.50
C VAL A 76 -15.71 2.68 -13.55
N ASN A 77 -15.62 3.18 -14.79
CA ASN A 77 -16.23 2.52 -15.95
C ASN A 77 -15.34 1.37 -16.47
N THR A 78 -15.92 0.42 -17.19
CA THR A 78 -15.19 -0.76 -17.70
C THR A 78 -14.63 -0.61 -19.12
N GLU A 79 -14.88 0.52 -19.80
CA GLU A 79 -14.33 0.78 -21.12
C GLU A 79 -12.85 1.18 -21.06
N ASN A 80 -12.50 2.02 -20.07
CA ASN A 80 -11.15 2.56 -19.91
C ASN A 80 -10.70 2.71 -18.45
N PHE A 81 -11.51 2.30 -17.47
CA PHE A 81 -11.21 2.42 -16.04
C PHE A 81 -10.98 3.85 -15.54
N GLN A 82 -11.60 4.83 -16.23
CA GLN A 82 -11.66 6.22 -15.79
C GLN A 82 -12.68 6.36 -14.64
N THR A 83 -12.34 7.22 -13.70
CA THR A 83 -13.19 7.63 -12.57
C THR A 83 -14.26 8.62 -13.03
N ASN A 84 -15.05 9.15 -12.09
CA ASN A 84 -15.93 10.30 -12.34
C ASN A 84 -15.17 11.61 -12.64
N LYS A 85 -13.86 11.67 -12.41
CA LYS A 85 -12.99 12.81 -12.73
C LYS A 85 -12.24 12.54 -14.04
N ASP A 86 -12.44 13.39 -15.03
CA ASP A 86 -11.82 13.27 -16.35
C ASP A 86 -10.28 13.32 -16.28
N GLY A 87 -9.63 12.36 -16.95
CA GLY A 87 -8.18 12.18 -16.91
C GLY A 87 -7.63 11.47 -15.66
N ILE A 88 -8.47 11.05 -14.71
CA ILE A 88 -8.07 10.25 -13.56
C ILE A 88 -8.61 8.82 -13.72
N PHE A 89 -7.69 7.86 -13.68
CA PHE A 89 -7.98 6.43 -13.84
C PHE A 89 -7.62 5.66 -12.57
N ALA A 90 -8.33 4.58 -12.30
CA ALA A 90 -8.04 3.69 -11.17
C ALA A 90 -8.06 2.23 -11.62
N VAL A 91 -7.00 1.48 -11.30
CA VAL A 91 -6.78 0.08 -11.71
C VAL A 91 -6.22 -0.75 -10.56
N GLY A 92 -6.43 -2.06 -10.60
CA GLY A 92 -6.04 -2.98 -9.53
C GLY A 92 -7.01 -2.95 -8.35
N ASP A 93 -6.56 -3.37 -7.17
CA ASP A 93 -7.43 -3.59 -5.99
C ASP A 93 -8.10 -2.32 -5.45
N ILE A 94 -7.68 -1.13 -5.91
CA ILE A 94 -8.25 0.15 -5.49
C ILE A 94 -9.58 0.46 -6.19
N ASN A 95 -9.88 -0.14 -7.34
CA ASN A 95 -11.08 0.18 -8.13
C ASN A 95 -12.23 -0.81 -7.90
N ASP A 96 -13.44 -0.40 -8.25
CA ASP A 96 -14.65 -1.21 -8.20
C ASP A 96 -15.52 -0.98 -9.44
N TYR A 97 -16.14 -2.06 -9.90
CA TYR A 97 -17.09 -2.12 -11.02
C TYR A 97 -17.86 -3.45 -10.97
N PRO A 98 -19.03 -3.59 -11.64
CA PRO A 98 -19.80 -4.83 -11.63
C PRO A 98 -18.97 -6.05 -12.07
N GLY A 99 -18.82 -7.03 -11.19
CA GLY A 99 -18.04 -8.25 -11.45
C GLY A 99 -16.53 -8.15 -11.14
N LYS A 100 -16.05 -7.08 -10.49
CA LYS A 100 -14.65 -6.92 -10.08
C LYS A 100 -14.17 -8.10 -9.22
N LEU A 101 -12.96 -8.59 -9.54
CA LEU A 101 -12.17 -9.51 -8.71
C LEU A 101 -10.80 -8.90 -8.41
N ASP A 102 -10.41 -8.90 -7.13
CA ASP A 102 -9.11 -8.41 -6.63
C ASP A 102 -8.01 -9.45 -6.92
N LEU A 103 -7.65 -9.52 -8.20
CA LEU A 103 -6.64 -10.43 -8.70
C LEU A 103 -5.61 -9.62 -9.49
N ILE A 104 -4.34 -10.02 -9.36
CA ILE A 104 -3.22 -9.40 -10.08
C ILE A 104 -3.48 -9.38 -11.59
N LEU A 105 -4.07 -10.45 -12.15
CA LEU A 105 -4.40 -10.52 -13.58
C LEU A 105 -5.45 -9.49 -14.03
N SER A 106 -6.36 -9.08 -13.14
CA SER A 106 -7.40 -8.10 -13.43
C SER A 106 -6.73 -6.74 -13.54
N GLY A 107 -5.84 -6.42 -12.58
CA GLY A 107 -5.02 -5.21 -12.63
C GLY A 107 -4.21 -5.08 -13.92
N PHE A 108 -3.65 -6.16 -14.46
CA PHE A 108 -2.95 -6.14 -15.75
C PHE A 108 -3.87 -5.81 -16.92
N HIS A 109 -5.04 -6.44 -17.00
CA HIS A 109 -6.05 -6.13 -18.01
C HIS A 109 -6.53 -4.69 -17.91
N GLU A 110 -6.85 -4.24 -16.69
CA GLU A 110 -7.37 -2.91 -16.41
C GLU A 110 -6.36 -1.81 -16.81
N THR A 111 -5.10 -2.00 -16.42
CA THR A 111 -4.00 -1.11 -16.78
C THR A 111 -3.85 -1.00 -18.29
N THR A 112 -4.01 -2.10 -19.02
CA THR A 112 -3.88 -2.13 -20.48
C THR A 112 -4.89 -1.19 -21.15
N LEU A 113 -6.14 -1.14 -20.66
CA LEU A 113 -7.17 -0.26 -21.23
C LEU A 113 -7.02 1.20 -20.77
N ALA A 114 -6.75 1.46 -19.49
CA ALA A 114 -6.51 2.81 -18.97
C ALA A 114 -5.33 3.51 -19.67
N VAL A 115 -4.24 2.76 -19.80
CA VAL A 115 -3.21 2.83 -20.86
C VAL A 115 -3.52 3.67 -22.09
N GLN A 116 -4.45 3.12 -22.86
CA GLN A 116 -4.76 3.55 -24.21
C GLN A 116 -5.47 4.89 -24.19
N GLU A 117 -6.33 5.14 -23.21
CA GLU A 117 -7.04 6.41 -23.08
C GLU A 117 -6.11 7.52 -22.57
N ALA A 118 -5.26 7.21 -21.59
CA ALA A 118 -4.21 8.12 -21.14
C ALA A 118 -3.31 8.56 -22.31
N PHE A 119 -2.93 7.64 -23.21
CA PHE A 119 -2.14 7.98 -24.40
C PHE A 119 -2.87 9.00 -25.30
N LYS A 120 -4.16 8.78 -25.61
CA LYS A 120 -4.93 9.72 -26.46
C LYS A 120 -5.02 11.11 -25.84
N ARG A 121 -5.11 11.19 -24.51
CA ARG A 121 -5.13 12.46 -23.78
C ARG A 121 -3.79 13.19 -23.87
N ILE A 122 -2.68 12.46 -23.77
CA ILE A 122 -1.32 13.03 -23.87
C ILE A 122 -1.01 13.43 -25.33
N HIS A 123 -1.53 12.69 -26.30
CA HIS A 123 -1.30 12.88 -27.74
C HIS A 123 -2.61 13.10 -28.51
N PRO A 124 -3.29 14.26 -28.36
CA PRO A 124 -4.55 14.52 -29.04
C PRO A 124 -4.43 14.43 -30.56
N GLY A 125 -5.32 13.66 -31.19
CA GLY A 125 -5.34 13.47 -32.65
C GLY A 125 -4.38 12.39 -33.16
N GLU A 126 -3.49 11.86 -32.33
CA GLU A 126 -2.66 10.71 -32.70
C GLU A 126 -3.42 9.40 -32.53
N ARG A 127 -3.22 8.48 -33.48
CA ARG A 127 -3.73 7.11 -33.33
C ARG A 127 -2.81 6.36 -32.36
N VAL A 128 -3.42 5.74 -31.35
CA VAL A 128 -2.70 4.87 -30.42
C VAL A 128 -1.97 3.76 -31.18
N PRO A 129 -0.63 3.66 -31.08
CA PRO A 129 0.13 2.63 -31.77
C PRO A 129 -0.28 1.24 -31.27
N PHE A 130 -0.74 0.38 -32.18
CA PHE A 130 -1.04 -1.02 -31.86
C PHE A 130 -0.03 -1.95 -32.52
N GLY A 131 0.48 -2.92 -31.75
CA GLY A 131 1.37 -3.95 -32.26
C GLY A 131 1.69 -4.98 -31.19
N TYR A 132 2.01 -6.20 -31.63
CA TYR A 132 2.42 -7.27 -30.73
C TYR A 132 3.92 -7.14 -30.44
N THR A 133 4.30 -7.29 -29.17
CA THR A 133 5.70 -7.20 -28.71
C THR A 133 6.61 -8.24 -29.40
N THR A 134 6.04 -9.38 -29.82
CA THR A 134 6.74 -10.46 -30.53
C THR A 134 7.20 -10.08 -31.94
N SER A 135 6.50 -9.18 -32.64
CA SER A 135 6.77 -8.88 -34.06
C SER A 135 7.11 -7.42 -34.35
N ASN A 136 6.85 -6.49 -33.42
CA ASN A 136 7.09 -5.07 -33.66
C ASN A 136 8.50 -4.66 -33.23
N SER A 137 9.35 -4.32 -34.21
CA SER A 137 10.75 -3.91 -33.98
C SER A 137 10.88 -2.64 -33.13
N LYS A 138 10.01 -1.65 -33.33
CA LYS A 138 10.00 -0.41 -32.53
C LYS A 138 9.66 -0.69 -31.07
N LEU A 139 8.75 -1.64 -30.80
CA LEU A 139 8.47 -2.07 -29.42
C LEU A 139 9.65 -2.83 -28.83
N GLN A 140 10.30 -3.71 -29.60
CA GLN A 140 11.50 -4.43 -29.16
C GLN A 140 12.66 -3.50 -28.81
N GLU A 141 12.85 -2.42 -29.57
CA GLU A 141 13.82 -1.36 -29.29
C GLU A 141 13.49 -0.63 -27.97
N LYS A 142 12.23 -0.21 -27.78
CA LYS A 142 11.76 0.38 -26.52
C LYS A 142 11.95 -0.55 -25.31
N LEU A 143 11.84 -1.86 -25.51
CA LEU A 143 12.05 -2.89 -24.49
C LEU A 143 13.54 -3.26 -24.29
N GLY A 144 14.46 -2.68 -25.07
CA GLY A 144 15.90 -2.96 -24.99
C GLY A 144 16.32 -4.34 -25.53
N VAL A 145 15.46 -5.00 -26.32
CA VAL A 145 15.72 -6.33 -26.90
C VAL A 145 16.58 -6.24 -28.16
N LYS A 146 16.41 -5.18 -28.96
CA LYS A 146 17.25 -4.87 -30.12
C LYS A 146 18.03 -3.58 -29.86
N LYS A 147 19.34 -3.63 -30.08
CA LYS A 147 20.21 -2.46 -30.20
C LYS A 147 20.32 -2.04 -31.66
#